data_AF-A0A225WS50-F1
#
_entry.id   AF-A0A225WS50-F1
#
_cell.length_a   1.000
_cell.length_b   1.000
_cell.length_c   1.000
_cell.angle_alpha   90.00
_cell.angle_beta   90.00
_cell.angle_gamma   90.00
#
_symmetry.space_group_name_H-M   'P 1'
#
loop_
_entity.id
_entity.type
_entity.pdbx_description
1 polymer ?
#
loop_
_entity_poly.entity_id
_entity_poly.type
_entity_poly.pdbx_seq_one_letter_code
_entity_poly.pdbx_strand_id
1 'polypeptide(L)'
;MDTTVVAWDRAFAALTATLALAVDKTNSVPQPIDLANAIIMPKLPYVAQHVWPSTQLAHEDEQRIQNVVWKSSFALSSTVIKGWAFLKRSKG
;
A
#
# COMPACT_ATOMS: atom_id res chain seq x y z
N MET A 1 -2.35 6.30 -23.40
CA MET A 1 -2.03 6.01 -21.98
C MET A 1 -3.32 6.00 -21.21
N ASP A 2 -3.55 5.00 -20.37
CA ASP A 2 -4.72 4.95 -19.51
C ASP A 2 -4.59 6.02 -18.41
N THR A 3 -5.49 7.00 -18.42
CA THR A 3 -5.49 8.11 -17.45
C THR A 3 -5.70 7.63 -16.02
N THR A 4 -6.33 6.48 -15.85
CA THR A 4 -6.55 5.86 -14.53
C THR A 4 -5.25 5.36 -13.94
N VAL A 5 -4.47 4.61 -14.73
CA VAL A 5 -3.15 4.11 -14.29
C VAL A 5 -2.25 5.26 -13.89
N VAL A 6 -2.20 6.33 -14.69
CA VAL A 6 -1.37 7.53 -14.38
C VAL A 6 -1.81 8.23 -13.09
N ALA A 7 -3.11 8.34 -12.84
CA ALA A 7 -3.62 8.97 -11.62
C ALA A 7 -3.26 8.16 -10.36
N TRP A 8 -3.41 6.83 -10.43
CA TRP A 8 -3.08 5.92 -9.34
C TRP A 8 -1.58 5.81 -9.08
N ASP A 9 -0.75 5.77 -10.13
CA ASP A 9 0.72 5.78 -9.98
C ASP A 9 1.21 7.06 -9.27
N ARG A 10 0.64 8.22 -9.63
CA ARG A 10 0.95 9.48 -8.96
C ARG A 10 0.51 9.48 -7.51
N ALA A 11 -0.66 8.93 -7.21
CA ALA A 11 -1.14 8.78 -5.85
C ALA A 11 -0.20 7.90 -5.02
N PHE A 12 0.23 6.76 -5.58
CA PHE A 12 1.17 5.87 -4.91
C PHE A 12 2.53 6.50 -4.68
N ALA A 13 3.06 7.24 -5.66
CA ALA A 13 4.32 7.97 -5.50
C ALA A 13 4.24 9.03 -4.40
N ALA A 14 3.15 9.81 -4.37
CA ALA A 14 2.93 10.82 -3.35
C ALA A 14 2.81 10.21 -1.94
N LEU A 15 2.10 9.08 -1.81
CA LEU A 15 1.98 8.34 -0.55
C LEU A 15 3.32 7.79 -0.07
N THR A 16 4.12 7.25 -0.98
CA THR A 16 5.47 6.75 -0.67
C THR A 16 6.35 7.87 -0.11
N ALA A 17 6.38 9.02 -0.78
CA ALA A 17 7.15 10.18 -0.33
C ALA A 17 6.67 10.73 1.02
N THR A 18 5.35 10.79 1.21
CA THR A 18 4.74 11.27 2.46
C THR A 18 5.05 10.33 3.63
N LEU A 19 5.00 9.01 3.41
CA LEU A 19 5.34 8.02 4.43
C LEU A 19 6.82 8.11 4.81
N ALA A 20 7.72 8.22 3.83
CA ALA A 20 9.15 8.40 4.08
C ALA A 20 9.43 9.66 4.92
N LEU A 21 8.77 10.77 4.58
CA LEU A 21 8.90 12.02 5.32
C LEU A 21 8.31 11.93 6.74
N ALA A 22 7.19 11.22 6.91
CA ALA A 22 6.57 11.03 8.21
C ALA A 22 7.43 10.17 9.14
N VAL A 23 8.04 9.11 8.61
CA VAL A 23 8.99 8.27 9.35
C VAL A 23 10.22 9.07 9.79
N ASP A 24 10.77 9.90 8.90
CA ASP A 24 11.92 10.76 9.19
C ASP A 24 11.61 11.82 10.25
N LYS A 25 10.42 12.44 10.20
CA LYS A 25 10.02 13.51 11.12
C LYS A 25 9.49 13.03 12.47
N THR A 26 9.10 11.77 12.58
CA THR A 26 8.58 11.27 13.86
C THR A 26 9.75 10.93 14.77
N ASN A 27 10.03 11.80 15.75
CA ASN A 27 11.09 11.61 16.77
C ASN A 27 10.86 10.40 17.71
N SER A 28 9.73 9.69 17.55
CA SER A 28 9.33 8.50 18.29
C SER A 28 9.09 7.38 17.31
N VAL A 29 9.25 6.10 17.71
CA VAL A 29 8.94 4.95 16.85
C VAL A 29 7.45 4.99 16.49
N PRO A 30 7.07 5.34 15.24
CA PRO A 30 5.66 5.39 14.88
C PRO A 30 5.10 3.96 14.77
N GLN A 31 3.90 3.71 15.27
CA GLN A 31 3.24 2.44 14.99
C GLN A 31 2.83 2.43 13.51
N PRO A 32 3.13 1.37 12.75
CA PRO A 32 2.82 1.32 11.31
C PRO A 32 1.33 1.51 10.99
N ILE A 33 0.45 1.08 11.91
CA ILE A 33 -0.99 1.25 11.80
C ILE A 33 -1.43 2.71 11.90
N ASP A 34 -0.78 3.51 12.76
CA ASP A 34 -1.09 4.92 12.94
C ASP A 34 -0.69 5.73 11.70
N LEU A 35 0.47 5.39 11.11
CA LEU A 35 0.92 5.99 9.86
C LEU A 35 -0.01 5.65 8.68
N ALA A 36 -0.44 4.38 8.59
CA ALA A 36 -1.38 3.98 7.55
C ALA A 36 -2.73 4.72 7.67
N ASN A 37 -3.26 4.84 8.89
CA ASN A 37 -4.49 5.56 9.15
C ASN A 37 -4.37 7.06 8.88
N ALA A 38 -3.25 7.69 9.23
CA ALA A 38 -3.06 9.12 9.06
C ALA A 38 -2.77 9.53 7.61
N ILE A 39 -2.06 8.70 6.85
CA ILE A 39 -1.52 9.08 5.53
C ILE A 39 -2.30 8.42 4.40
N ILE A 40 -2.54 7.12 4.49
CA ILE A 40 -3.00 6.30 3.37
C ILE A 40 -4.53 6.29 3.29
N MET A 41 -5.19 5.99 4.40
CA MET A 41 -6.65 5.90 4.50
C MET A 41 -7.42 7.16 4.05
N PRO A 42 -6.96 8.40 4.27
CA PRO A 42 -7.68 9.57 3.76
C PRO A 42 -7.42 9.86 2.27
N LYS A 43 -6.25 9.45 1.73
CA LYS A 43 -5.80 9.86 0.39
C LYS A 43 -6.28 8.93 -0.72
N LEU A 44 -6.30 7.62 -0.50
CA LEU A 44 -6.72 6.66 -1.52
C LEU A 44 -8.22 6.75 -1.86
N PRO A 45 -9.14 6.84 -0.88
CA PRO A 45 -10.56 7.01 -1.19
C PRO A 45 -10.84 8.32 -1.95
N TYR A 46 -10.08 9.37 -1.67
CA TYR A 46 -10.18 10.63 -2.41
C TYR A 46 -9.84 10.44 -3.90
N VAL A 47 -8.76 9.71 -4.21
CA VAL A 47 -8.40 9.39 -5.61
C VAL A 47 -9.47 8.48 -6.24
N ALA A 48 -9.94 7.48 -5.51
CA ALA A 48 -10.97 6.54 -5.98
C ALA A 48 -12.32 7.22 -6.30
N GLN A 49 -12.67 8.31 -5.58
CA GLN A 49 -13.86 9.12 -5.87
C GLN A 49 -13.79 9.82 -7.23
N HIS A 50 -12.58 10.18 -7.68
CA HIS A 50 -12.38 10.87 -8.96
C HIS A 50 -12.11 9.88 -10.10
N VAL A 51 -11.43 8.78 -9.80
CA VAL A 51 -11.01 7.79 -10.78
C VAL A 51 -11.04 6.42 -10.13
N TRP A 52 -12.08 5.64 -10.43
CA TRP A 52 -12.24 4.30 -9.87
C TRP A 52 -11.12 3.37 -10.35
N PRO A 53 -10.50 2.58 -9.44
CA PRO A 53 -9.43 1.68 -9.82
C PRO A 53 -9.96 0.49 -10.64
N SER A 54 -9.11 -0.05 -11.50
CA SER A 54 -9.33 -1.38 -12.04
C SER A 54 -9.15 -2.44 -10.94
N THR A 55 -9.65 -3.65 -11.15
CA THR A 55 -9.47 -4.76 -10.20
C THR A 55 -7.98 -5.02 -9.89
N GLN A 56 -7.10 -4.85 -10.87
CA GLN A 56 -5.66 -4.98 -10.68
C GLN A 56 -5.12 -3.88 -9.76
N LEU A 57 -5.48 -2.61 -10.00
CA LEU A 57 -5.04 -1.48 -9.17
C LEU A 57 -5.56 -1.58 -7.74
N ALA A 58 -6.80 -2.03 -7.56
CA ALA A 58 -7.36 -2.27 -6.23
C ALA A 58 -6.59 -3.37 -5.47
N HIS A 59 -6.19 -4.44 -6.17
CA HIS A 59 -5.37 -5.49 -5.58
C HIS A 59 -3.95 -5.01 -5.22
N GLU A 60 -3.33 -4.21 -6.09
CA GLU A 60 -2.03 -3.59 -5.83
C GLU A 60 -2.08 -2.65 -4.62
N ASP A 61 -3.15 -1.87 -4.50
CA ASP A 61 -3.39 -0.97 -3.37
C ASP A 61 -3.50 -1.74 -2.05
N GLU A 62 -4.32 -2.78 -2.00
CA GLU A 62 -4.46 -3.65 -0.83
C GLU A 62 -3.11 -4.24 -0.38
N GLN A 63 -2.30 -4.73 -1.31
CA GLN A 63 -0.97 -5.26 -1.02
C GLN A 63 -0.04 -4.19 -0.44
N ARG A 64 -0.08 -2.96 -0.97
CA ARG A 64 0.74 -1.85 -0.47
C ARG A 64 0.32 -1.42 0.93
N ILE A 65 -0.97 -1.37 1.22
CA ILE A 65 -1.50 -1.09 2.57
C ILE A 65 -1.01 -2.16 3.56
N GLN A 66 -1.14 -3.43 3.20
CA GLN A 66 -0.64 -4.53 4.03
C GLN A 66 0.87 -4.43 4.25
N ASN A 67 1.66 -4.11 3.23
CA ASN A 67 3.10 -3.93 3.37
C ASN A 67 3.47 -2.75 4.27
N VAL A 68 2.67 -1.69 4.34
CA VAL A 68 2.91 -0.63 5.33
C VAL A 68 2.68 -1.13 6.74
N VAL A 69 1.57 -1.82 6.99
CA VAL A 69 1.27 -2.33 8.33
C VAL A 69 2.30 -3.35 8.80
N TRP A 70 2.74 -4.25 7.91
CA TRP A 70 3.63 -5.36 8.28
C TRP A 70 5.12 -5.10 8.10
N LYS A 71 5.51 -4.20 7.18
CA LYS A 71 6.91 -3.96 6.79
C LYS A 71 7.30 -2.49 6.81
N SER A 72 6.41 -1.60 7.25
CA SER A 72 6.63 -0.14 7.25
C SER A 72 7.03 0.43 5.87
N SER A 73 6.58 -0.20 4.78
CA SER A 73 6.97 0.17 3.42
C SER A 73 5.78 0.16 2.46
N PHE A 74 5.51 1.29 1.79
CA PHE A 74 4.45 1.41 0.78
C PHE A 74 4.96 1.03 -0.61
N ALA A 75 5.27 -0.26 -0.78
CA ALA A 75 5.78 -0.80 -2.04
C ALA A 75 5.01 -2.06 -2.43
N LEU A 76 4.97 -2.36 -3.73
CA LEU A 76 4.64 -3.71 -4.20
C LEU A 76 5.76 -4.63 -3.70
N SER A 77 5.41 -5.72 -3.01
CA SER A 77 6.44 -6.65 -2.57
C SER A 77 7.06 -7.30 -3.80
N SER A 78 8.29 -6.91 -4.16
CA SER A 78 9.11 -7.64 -5.14
C SER A 78 9.55 -9.02 -4.63
N THR A 79 9.13 -9.41 -3.43
CA THR A 79 9.39 -10.71 -2.84
C THR A 79 8.06 -11.40 -2.59
N VAL A 80 7.76 -12.40 -3.41
CA VAL A 80 6.85 -13.49 -3.04
C VAL A 80 7.23 -13.92 -1.63
N ILE A 81 6.41 -13.59 -0.64
CA ILE A 81 6.56 -14.17 0.69
C ILE A 81 6.23 -15.65 0.52
N LYS A 82 7.25 -16.49 0.32
CA LYS A 82 7.18 -17.96 0.30
C LYS A 82 6.85 -18.51 1.71
N GLY A 83 5.92 -17.88 2.42
CA GLY A 83 5.55 -18.23 3.78
C GLY A 83 4.22 -18.96 3.89
N TRP A 84 3.24 -18.70 3.00
CA TRP A 84 1.88 -19.22 3.15
C TRP A 84 1.46 -20.27 2.11
N ALA A 85 2.38 -20.70 1.24
CA ALA A 85 2.12 -21.78 0.29
C ALA A 85 2.16 -23.20 0.92
N PHE A 86 2.53 -23.34 2.21
CA PHE A 86 2.69 -24.66 2.85
C PHE A 86 1.42 -25.28 3.44
N LEU A 87 0.29 -24.58 3.48
CA LEU A 87 -0.94 -25.09 4.12
C LEU A 87 -2.03 -25.60 3.15
N LYS A 88 -1.74 -25.70 1.85
CA LYS A 88 -2.70 -26.20 0.84
C LYS A 88 -2.24 -27.50 0.15
N ARG A 89 -1.44 -28.35 0.84
CA ARG A 89 -1.15 -29.71 0.35
C ARG A 89 -1.10 -30.74 1.48
N SER A 90 -2.24 -30.98 2.10
CA SER A 90 -2.51 -32.24 2.81
C SER A 90 -4.00 -32.50 2.87
N LYS A 91 -4.55 -32.98 1.75
CA LYS A 91 -5.63 -33.95 1.76
C LYS A 91 -5.28 -34.97 0.68
N GLY A 92 -4.86 -36.14 1.15
CA GLY A 92 -4.95 -37.37 0.37
C GLY A 92 -6.39 -37.83 0.27
#